data_AF-A0A410Q004-F1
#
_entry.id   AF-A0A410Q004-F1
#
_cell.length_a   1.000
_cell.length_b   1.000
_cell.length_c   1.000
_cell.angle_alpha   90.00
_cell.angle_beta   90.00
_cell.angle_gamma   90.00
#
_symmetry.space_group_name_H-M   'P 1'
#
loop_
_entity.id
_entity.type
_entity.pdbx_description
1 polymer ?
#
loop_
_entity_poly.entity_id
_entity_poly.type
_entity_poly.pdbx_seq_one_letter_code
_entity_poly.pdbx_strand_id
1 'polypeptide(L)'
;MKKILISTIFCLFTLIVVRTSVFAAIPKSTTKNFGSLMNDYFAETNSYAVINKNGDDISNAFYLDNIKSYQSSDYNSIESYTLKNVSCFSKTTITKAANLGVPNAFTTRHISKEDSYIASAKSSVYDDKIKIKCFVTLSASFTYNFTTGKITGCSDPTLSFDYDTMDFENLTELNVRTDNISTESSVSSDKYSVTFSSNYDVIGTYLTFDDLTFAKNKRITMTGTPE
;
A
#
# COMPACT_ATOMS: atom_id res chain seq x y z
N MET A 1 28.35 68.49 36.03
CA MET A 1 26.93 68.39 35.62
C MET A 1 26.84 67.41 34.46
N LYS A 2 26.52 66.13 34.73
CA LYS A 2 25.18 65.51 34.56
C LYS A 2 24.67 65.48 33.11
N LYS A 3 24.80 64.31 32.47
CA LYS A 3 23.76 63.48 31.77
C LYS A 3 24.51 62.26 31.18
N ILE A 4 24.58 61.12 31.88
CA ILE A 4 23.64 59.96 31.82
C ILE A 4 23.47 59.52 30.35
N LEU A 5 24.23 58.53 29.87
CA LEU A 5 24.02 57.07 30.03
C LEU A 5 22.65 56.64 29.51
N ILE A 6 22.47 56.59 28.18
CA ILE A 6 21.42 55.79 27.55
C ILE A 6 21.99 55.12 26.30
N SER A 7 22.07 53.79 26.40
CA SER A 7 21.86 52.86 25.30
C SER A 7 23.01 52.59 24.34
N THR A 8 24.04 51.95 24.88
CA THR A 8 24.83 50.89 24.24
C THR A 8 23.96 49.66 23.86
N ILE A 9 22.73 49.89 23.39
CA ILE A 9 21.75 48.90 22.93
C ILE A 9 21.38 49.26 21.49
N PHE A 10 22.37 49.24 20.61
CA PHE A 10 22.12 49.26 19.17
C PHE A 10 23.02 48.28 18.38
N CYS A 11 23.87 47.52 19.08
CA CYS A 11 24.61 46.37 18.54
C CYS A 11 24.10 45.02 19.09
N LEU A 12 22.98 45.03 19.82
CA LEU A 12 22.35 43.83 20.39
C LEU A 12 20.89 43.69 19.94
N PHE A 13 20.61 44.00 18.67
CA PHE A 13 19.63 43.21 17.91
C PHE A 13 20.40 41.97 17.43
N THR A 14 20.73 41.02 18.32
CA THR A 14 20.01 39.73 18.33
C THR A 14 19.52 39.44 16.92
N LEU A 15 20.31 38.83 16.03
CA LEU A 15 20.85 37.47 16.23
C LEU A 15 19.78 36.50 16.76
N ILE A 16 18.49 36.83 16.57
CA ILE A 16 17.48 35.81 16.32
C ILE A 16 17.73 35.40 14.88
N VAL A 17 18.72 34.51 14.77
CA VAL A 17 18.70 33.44 13.78
C VAL A 17 17.38 32.71 14.04
N VAL A 18 16.28 33.24 13.50
CA VAL A 18 15.18 32.37 13.14
C VAL A 18 15.85 31.55 12.05
N ARG A 19 16.36 30.39 12.44
CA ARG A 19 16.31 29.24 11.57
C ARG A 19 14.82 29.07 11.26
N THR A 20 14.30 29.92 10.37
CA THR A 20 13.38 29.39 9.41
C THR A 20 14.30 28.44 8.68
N SER A 21 14.23 27.18 9.10
CA SER A 21 14.26 26.11 8.14
C SER A 21 13.44 26.64 6.98
N VAL A 22 14.14 27.19 5.97
CA VAL A 22 13.70 27.07 4.60
C VAL A 22 13.57 25.57 4.50
N PHE A 23 12.37 25.09 4.85
CA PHE A 23 11.87 23.83 4.38
C PHE A 23 12.12 23.98 2.91
N ALA A 24 13.19 23.33 2.44
CA ALA A 24 13.42 23.12 1.03
C ALA A 24 12.03 22.76 0.52
N ALA A 25 11.49 23.61 -0.35
CA ALA A 25 10.17 23.39 -0.91
C ALA A 25 10.13 21.92 -1.25
N ILE A 26 9.25 21.18 -0.57
CA ILE A 26 9.11 19.74 -0.78
C ILE A 26 9.07 19.60 -2.30
N PRO A 27 10.03 18.88 -2.92
CA PRO A 27 10.06 18.79 -4.36
C PRO A 27 8.66 18.43 -4.79
N LYS A 28 8.11 19.20 -5.74
CA LYS A 28 6.77 18.99 -6.31
C LYS A 28 6.70 17.51 -6.70
N SER A 29 6.09 16.70 -5.84
CA SER A 29 5.93 15.26 -6.07
C SER A 29 5.18 15.10 -7.38
N THR A 30 5.78 14.33 -8.27
CA THR A 30 5.31 14.05 -9.62
C THR A 30 4.13 13.09 -9.54
N THR A 31 2.95 13.66 -9.30
CA THR A 31 1.63 13.02 -9.10
C THR A 31 1.13 12.07 -10.21
N LYS A 32 1.91 11.75 -11.26
CA LYS A 32 1.42 10.93 -12.37
C LYS A 32 1.01 9.52 -11.94
N ASN A 33 1.82 8.84 -11.12
CA ASN A 33 1.58 7.42 -10.79
C ASN A 33 0.64 7.22 -9.58
N PHE A 34 0.59 8.20 -8.66
CA PHE A 34 -0.39 8.21 -7.57
C PHE A 34 -1.79 8.62 -8.06
N GLY A 35 -1.85 9.60 -8.97
CA GLY A 35 -3.11 10.01 -9.60
C GLY A 35 -3.81 8.85 -10.31
N SER A 36 -3.07 7.95 -10.98
CA SER A 36 -3.65 6.74 -11.58
C SER A 36 -4.33 5.84 -10.55
N LEU A 37 -3.67 5.55 -9.42
CA LEU A 37 -4.27 4.75 -8.35
C LEU A 37 -5.56 5.40 -7.82
N MET A 38 -5.56 6.73 -7.65
CA MET A 38 -6.74 7.44 -7.17
C MET A 38 -7.87 7.45 -8.21
N ASN A 39 -7.56 7.61 -9.49
CA ASN A 39 -8.56 7.49 -10.55
C ASN A 39 -9.23 6.12 -10.54
N ASP A 40 -8.46 5.05 -10.43
CA ASP A 40 -8.97 3.68 -10.38
C ASP A 40 -9.84 3.45 -9.13
N TYR A 41 -9.38 3.93 -7.97
CA TYR A 41 -10.15 3.84 -6.72
C TYR A 41 -11.48 4.60 -6.77
N PHE A 42 -11.49 5.85 -7.24
CA PHE A 42 -12.71 6.66 -7.29
C PHE A 42 -13.66 6.24 -8.44
N ALA A 43 -13.15 5.56 -9.47
CA ALA A 43 -13.99 4.95 -10.50
C ALA A 43 -14.70 3.67 -10.00
N GLU A 44 -14.04 2.88 -9.15
CA GLU A 44 -14.56 1.60 -8.66
C GLU A 44 -14.54 1.51 -7.13
N THR A 45 -15.02 2.52 -6.41
CA THR A 45 -14.86 2.63 -4.95
C THR A 45 -15.37 1.40 -4.20
N ASN A 46 -16.48 0.81 -4.64
CA ASN A 46 -17.06 -0.37 -4.00
C ASN A 46 -16.23 -1.66 -4.18
N SER A 47 -15.25 -1.65 -5.08
CA SER A 47 -14.34 -2.78 -5.33
C SER A 47 -13.12 -2.77 -4.41
N TYR A 48 -12.90 -1.68 -3.66
CA TYR A 48 -11.74 -1.51 -2.79
C TYR A 48 -12.14 -1.44 -1.32
N ALA A 49 -11.36 -2.11 -0.48
CA ALA A 49 -11.27 -1.84 0.94
C ALA A 49 -10.05 -0.96 1.21
N VAL A 50 -10.21 0.17 1.91
CA VAL A 50 -9.09 1.02 2.35
C VAL A 50 -8.78 0.67 3.78
N ILE A 51 -7.62 0.07 4.02
CA ILE A 51 -7.23 -0.41 5.35
C ILE A 51 -6.29 0.61 6.00
N ASN A 52 -6.59 1.04 7.22
CA ASN A 52 -5.74 1.96 7.97
C ASN A 52 -4.51 1.24 8.57
N LYS A 53 -3.60 1.99 9.18
CA LYS A 53 -2.38 1.43 9.82
C LYS A 53 -2.63 0.55 11.05
N ASN A 54 -3.84 0.58 11.62
CA ASN A 54 -4.26 -0.29 12.71
C ASN A 54 -4.91 -1.60 12.21
N GLY A 55 -5.19 -1.70 10.90
CA GLY A 55 -5.86 -2.84 10.30
C GLY A 55 -7.38 -2.69 10.15
N ASP A 56 -7.96 -1.52 10.45
CA ASP A 56 -9.39 -1.27 10.30
C ASP A 56 -9.75 -0.84 8.88
N ASP A 57 -10.92 -1.25 8.40
CA ASP A 57 -11.51 -0.75 7.16
C ASP A 57 -12.04 0.69 7.36
N ILE A 58 -11.43 1.63 6.64
CA ILE A 58 -11.76 3.05 6.63
C ILE A 58 -12.29 3.51 5.26
N SER A 59 -12.77 2.62 4.40
CA SER A 59 -13.18 2.94 3.02
C SER A 59 -14.14 4.12 2.94
N ASN A 60 -15.19 4.10 3.76
CA ASN A 60 -16.18 5.19 3.81
C ASN A 60 -15.57 6.50 4.29
N ALA A 61 -14.75 6.46 5.35
CA ALA A 61 -14.09 7.65 5.88
C ALA A 61 -13.10 8.24 4.88
N PHE A 62 -12.27 7.39 4.26
CA PHE A 62 -11.32 7.79 3.23
C PHE A 62 -12.04 8.46 2.05
N TYR A 63 -13.14 7.87 1.55
CA TYR A 63 -13.94 8.47 0.49
C TYR A 63 -14.47 9.85 0.89
N LEU A 64 -15.13 9.97 2.04
CA LEU A 64 -15.74 11.23 2.50
C LEU A 64 -14.70 12.33 2.75
N ASP A 65 -13.55 11.97 3.31
CA ASP A 65 -12.47 12.92 3.61
C ASP A 65 -11.78 13.43 2.33
N ASN A 66 -11.72 12.61 1.27
CA ASN A 66 -10.89 12.90 0.10
C ASN A 66 -11.66 13.20 -1.20
N ILE A 67 -12.98 12.98 -1.26
CA ILE A 67 -13.76 13.17 -2.49
C ILE A 67 -13.67 14.61 -3.03
N LYS A 68 -13.65 15.61 -2.15
CA LYS A 68 -13.52 17.03 -2.58
C LYS A 68 -12.15 17.31 -3.20
N SER A 69 -11.08 16.82 -2.58
CA SER A 69 -9.73 16.93 -3.11
C SER A 69 -9.59 16.19 -4.44
N TYR A 70 -10.22 15.03 -4.59
CA TYR A 70 -10.24 14.30 -5.85
C TYR A 70 -10.95 15.09 -6.96
N GLN A 71 -12.14 15.63 -6.68
CA GLN A 71 -12.90 16.46 -7.63
C GLN A 71 -12.15 17.73 -8.04
N SER A 72 -11.30 18.28 -7.17
CA SER A 72 -10.42 19.41 -7.49
C SER A 72 -9.05 19.00 -8.05
N SER A 73 -8.82 17.70 -8.32
CA SER A 73 -7.53 17.14 -8.75
C SER A 73 -6.35 17.46 -7.81
N ASP A 74 -6.63 17.67 -6.53
CA ASP A 74 -5.63 17.90 -5.49
C ASP A 74 -5.10 16.57 -4.94
N TYR A 75 -4.37 15.85 -5.79
CA TYR A 75 -3.77 14.55 -5.44
C TYR A 75 -2.72 14.65 -4.34
N ASN A 76 -2.11 15.82 -4.12
CA ASN A 76 -1.10 16.01 -3.07
C ASN A 76 -1.71 15.90 -1.67
N SER A 77 -2.90 16.48 -1.46
CA SER A 77 -3.63 16.34 -0.20
C SER A 77 -4.02 14.90 0.07
N ILE A 78 -4.47 14.17 -0.96
CA ILE A 78 -4.83 12.76 -0.85
C ILE A 78 -3.60 11.89 -0.57
N GLU A 79 -2.47 12.14 -1.23
CA GLU A 79 -1.21 11.44 -0.97
C GLU A 79 -0.76 11.64 0.48
N SER A 80 -0.82 12.89 0.97
CA SER A 80 -0.44 13.24 2.34
C SER A 80 -1.32 12.53 3.37
N TYR A 81 -2.64 12.47 3.13
CA TYR A 81 -3.57 11.70 3.96
C TYR A 81 -3.22 10.21 3.94
N THR A 82 -3.01 9.66 2.74
CA THR A 82 -2.72 8.24 2.50
C THR A 82 -1.47 7.81 3.24
N LEU A 83 -0.36 8.53 3.06
CA LEU A 83 0.91 8.25 3.73
C LEU A 83 0.79 8.28 5.25
N LYS A 84 -0.10 9.12 5.79
CA LYS A 84 -0.31 9.24 7.23
C LYS A 84 -1.16 8.10 7.79
N ASN A 85 -2.29 7.80 7.15
CA ASN A 85 -3.38 7.03 7.75
C ASN A 85 -3.58 5.63 7.14
N VAL A 86 -3.25 5.45 5.87
CA VAL A 86 -3.57 4.25 5.10
C VAL A 86 -2.40 3.27 5.12
N SER A 87 -2.70 1.99 5.32
CA SER A 87 -1.77 0.88 5.16
C SER A 87 -1.79 0.34 3.73
N CYS A 88 -2.99 0.09 3.17
CA CYS A 88 -3.16 -0.36 1.80
C CYS A 88 -4.57 -0.08 1.26
N PHE A 89 -4.68 -0.11 -0.06
CA PHE A 89 -5.93 -0.27 -0.81
C PHE A 89 -5.99 -1.73 -1.26
N SER A 90 -7.04 -2.44 -0.87
CA SER A 90 -7.17 -3.88 -1.07
C SER A 90 -8.33 -4.18 -2.02
N LYS A 91 -8.06 -4.89 -3.12
CA LYS A 91 -9.09 -5.37 -4.06
C LYS A 91 -9.14 -6.90 -4.05
N THR A 92 -10.30 -7.47 -3.76
CA THR A 92 -10.51 -8.94 -3.84
C THR A 92 -11.32 -9.29 -5.07
N THR A 93 -10.82 -10.22 -5.87
CA THR A 93 -11.50 -10.73 -7.06
C THR A 93 -11.74 -12.22 -6.89
N ILE A 94 -12.97 -12.67 -7.12
CA ILE A 94 -13.35 -14.08 -7.12
C ILE A 94 -13.91 -14.42 -8.48
N THR A 95 -13.29 -15.38 -9.16
CA THR A 95 -13.76 -15.89 -10.46
C THR A 95 -14.16 -17.35 -10.35
N LYS A 96 -15.30 -17.68 -10.94
CA LYS A 96 -15.76 -19.06 -11.06
C LYS A 96 -15.03 -19.71 -12.24
N ALA A 97 -14.46 -20.90 -12.06
CA ALA A 97 -13.97 -21.68 -13.19
C ALA A 97 -15.13 -21.94 -14.16
N ALA A 98 -14.90 -21.80 -15.47
CA ALA A 98 -15.91 -22.06 -16.49
C ALA A 98 -16.51 -23.46 -16.26
N ASN A 99 -17.83 -23.52 -16.07
CA ASN A 99 -18.55 -24.81 -15.95
C ASN A 99 -18.28 -25.60 -17.24
N LEU A 100 -17.48 -26.67 -17.16
CA LEU A 100 -17.15 -27.52 -18.32
C LEU A 100 -18.33 -28.39 -18.81
N GLY A 101 -19.59 -28.01 -18.52
CA GLY A 101 -20.77 -28.76 -18.95
C GLY A 101 -20.91 -30.16 -18.33
N VAL A 102 -20.01 -30.54 -17.41
CA VAL A 102 -20.04 -31.84 -16.73
C VAL A 102 -20.84 -31.67 -15.42
N PRO A 103 -21.85 -32.51 -15.15
CA PRO A 103 -22.56 -32.53 -13.87
C PRO A 103 -21.66 -33.15 -12.78
N ASN A 104 -20.55 -32.51 -12.49
CA ASN A 104 -19.72 -32.88 -11.34
C ASN A 104 -20.23 -32.13 -10.11
N ALA A 105 -20.42 -32.85 -9.01
CA ALA A 105 -20.84 -32.31 -7.71
C ALA A 105 -19.90 -31.21 -7.15
N PHE A 106 -18.79 -30.92 -7.82
CA PHE A 106 -17.71 -30.09 -7.35
C PHE A 106 -17.45 -28.91 -8.29
N THR A 107 -17.18 -27.75 -7.72
CA THR A 107 -16.85 -26.51 -8.43
C THR A 107 -15.56 -25.93 -7.85
N THR A 108 -14.70 -25.39 -8.71
CA THR A 108 -13.48 -24.66 -8.29
C THR A 108 -13.70 -23.16 -8.46
N ARG A 109 -13.31 -22.39 -7.44
CA ARG A 109 -13.21 -20.93 -7.49
C ARG A 109 -11.74 -20.52 -7.44
N HIS A 110 -11.39 -19.53 -8.25
CA HIS A 110 -10.13 -18.82 -8.14
C HIS A 110 -10.39 -17.53 -7.37
N ILE A 111 -9.51 -17.25 -6.42
CA ILE A 111 -9.58 -16.04 -5.61
C ILE A 111 -8.22 -15.35 -5.67
N SER A 112 -8.25 -14.04 -5.86
CA SER A 112 -7.06 -13.20 -5.77
C SER A 112 -7.36 -11.98 -4.93
N LYS A 113 -6.39 -11.57 -4.13
CA LYS A 113 -6.41 -10.30 -3.41
C LYS A 113 -5.17 -9.50 -3.75
N GLU A 114 -5.37 -8.27 -4.19
CA GLU A 114 -4.29 -7.32 -4.46
C GLU A 114 -4.29 -6.23 -3.40
N ASP A 115 -3.16 -6.07 -2.71
CA ASP A 115 -2.90 -4.93 -1.83
C ASP A 115 -1.97 -3.94 -2.54
N SER A 116 -2.48 -2.73 -2.78
CA SER A 116 -1.74 -1.57 -3.28
C SER A 116 -1.34 -0.65 -2.13
N TYR A 117 -0.07 -0.29 -2.01
CA TYR A 117 0.39 0.62 -0.96
C TYR A 117 1.64 1.41 -1.37
N ILE A 118 1.92 2.49 -0.65
CA ILE A 118 3.15 3.27 -0.84
C ILE A 118 4.16 2.84 0.22
N ALA A 119 5.35 2.46 -0.23
CA ALA A 119 6.49 2.17 0.64
C ALA A 119 7.57 3.22 0.44
N SER A 120 8.24 3.61 1.54
CA SER A 120 9.41 4.48 1.51
C SER A 120 10.65 3.72 1.95
N ALA A 121 11.76 3.90 1.25
CA ALA A 121 13.04 3.37 1.70
C ALA A 121 13.70 4.32 2.69
N LYS A 122 14.24 3.74 3.76
CA LYS A 122 15.18 4.42 4.65
C LYS A 122 16.60 4.18 4.16
N SER A 123 17.34 5.26 3.93
CA SER A 123 18.76 5.23 3.56
C SER A 123 19.49 6.30 4.34
N SER A 124 20.74 6.02 4.71
CA SER A 124 21.66 7.00 5.32
C SER A 124 21.90 8.23 4.43
N VAL A 125 21.64 8.13 3.13
CA VAL A 125 21.87 9.20 2.14
C VAL A 125 20.56 9.88 1.71
N TYR A 126 19.44 9.17 1.77
CA TYR A 126 18.17 9.60 1.17
C TYR A 126 16.97 9.57 2.12
N ASP A 127 17.16 9.59 3.44
CA ASP A 127 16.13 9.58 4.51
C ASP A 127 14.67 9.83 4.02
N ASP A 128 13.93 8.73 3.78
CA ASP A 128 12.52 8.68 3.31
C ASP A 128 12.18 9.36 1.96
N LYS A 129 13.17 9.66 1.12
CA LYS A 129 12.97 10.31 -0.20
C LYS A 129 12.56 9.37 -1.32
N ILE A 130 12.87 8.08 -1.22
CA ILE A 130 12.53 7.12 -2.29
C ILE A 130 11.20 6.48 -1.94
N LYS A 131 10.16 6.84 -2.69
CA LYS A 131 8.83 6.24 -2.59
C LYS A 131 8.53 5.38 -3.82
N ILE A 132 7.98 4.20 -3.55
CA ILE A 132 7.46 3.30 -4.57
C ILE A 132 6.02 2.93 -4.23
N LYS A 133 5.21 2.75 -5.27
CA LYS A 133 3.90 2.14 -5.18
C LYS A 133 4.09 0.65 -5.38
N CYS A 134 3.74 -0.16 -4.39
CA CYS A 134 3.82 -1.61 -4.42
C CYS A 134 2.44 -2.19 -4.73
N PHE A 135 2.42 -3.21 -5.57
CA PHE A 135 1.26 -4.06 -5.82
C PHE A 135 1.63 -5.49 -5.44
N VAL A 136 0.90 -6.06 -4.48
CA VAL A 136 1.14 -7.44 -4.05
C VAL A 136 -0.15 -8.22 -4.23
N THR A 137 -0.09 -9.26 -5.05
CA THR A 137 -1.26 -10.09 -5.35
C THR A 137 -1.07 -11.50 -4.80
N LEU A 138 -1.94 -11.88 -3.87
CA LEU A 138 -2.07 -13.24 -3.38
C LEU A 138 -3.12 -13.95 -4.23
N SER A 139 -2.77 -15.05 -4.88
CA SER A 139 -3.68 -15.84 -5.71
C SER A 139 -3.75 -17.29 -5.23
N ALA A 140 -4.95 -17.86 -5.22
CA ALA A 140 -5.17 -19.26 -4.86
C ALA A 140 -6.47 -19.79 -5.49
N SER A 141 -6.76 -21.05 -5.24
CA SER A 141 -8.02 -21.68 -5.63
C SER A 141 -8.52 -22.64 -4.57
N PHE A 142 -9.83 -22.85 -4.55
CA PHE A 142 -10.45 -23.87 -3.71
C PHE A 142 -11.58 -24.57 -4.44
N THR A 143 -11.76 -25.84 -4.11
CA THR A 143 -12.83 -26.69 -4.64
C THR A 143 -13.85 -26.94 -3.54
N TYR A 144 -15.12 -26.85 -3.88
CA TYR A 144 -16.23 -27.14 -2.97
C TYR A 144 -17.29 -27.98 -3.65
N ASN A 145 -18.05 -28.72 -2.84
CA ASN A 145 -19.22 -29.44 -3.30
C ASN A 145 -20.41 -28.47 -3.40
N PHE A 146 -20.98 -28.29 -4.60
CA PHE A 146 -22.02 -27.27 -4.82
C PHE A 146 -23.36 -27.61 -4.14
N THR A 147 -23.61 -28.89 -3.84
CA THR A 147 -24.84 -29.32 -3.16
C THR A 147 -24.80 -29.03 -1.66
N THR A 148 -23.63 -29.20 -1.04
CA THR A 148 -23.46 -29.05 0.42
C THR A 148 -22.83 -27.73 0.83
N GLY A 149 -22.24 -27.01 -0.13
CA GLY A 149 -21.43 -25.82 0.12
C GLY A 149 -20.12 -26.11 0.85
N LYS A 150 -19.69 -27.38 1.00
CA LYS A 150 -18.48 -27.71 1.77
C LYS A 150 -17.23 -27.74 0.91
N ILE A 151 -16.17 -27.12 1.39
CA ILE A 151 -14.83 -27.13 0.81
C ILE A 151 -14.24 -28.53 0.93
N THR A 152 -13.69 -29.00 -0.19
CA THR A 152 -13.14 -30.35 -0.34
C THR A 152 -11.65 -30.33 -0.64
N GLY A 153 -11.11 -29.19 -1.07
CA GLY A 153 -9.68 -29.01 -1.31
C GLY A 153 -9.33 -27.55 -1.59
N CYS A 154 -8.03 -27.23 -1.51
CA CYS A 154 -7.48 -25.92 -1.84
C CYS A 154 -6.07 -26.07 -2.43
N SER A 155 -5.64 -25.07 -3.20
CA SER A 155 -4.26 -24.98 -3.69
C SER A 155 -3.36 -24.31 -2.65
N ASP A 156 -2.05 -24.46 -2.84
CA ASP A 156 -1.09 -23.57 -2.19
C ASP A 156 -1.26 -22.15 -2.75
N PRO A 157 -1.16 -21.09 -1.93
CA PRO A 157 -1.20 -19.72 -2.42
C PRO A 157 0.09 -19.35 -3.15
N THR A 158 -0.02 -18.49 -4.16
CA THR A 158 1.11 -17.87 -4.84
C THR A 158 1.09 -16.36 -4.62
N LEU A 159 2.26 -15.78 -4.37
CA LEU A 159 2.45 -14.33 -4.26
C LEU A 159 3.09 -13.80 -5.54
N SER A 160 2.51 -12.76 -6.14
CA SER A 160 3.16 -11.95 -7.17
C SER A 160 3.36 -10.52 -6.68
N PHE A 161 4.43 -9.88 -7.16
CA PHE A 161 4.81 -8.54 -6.78
C PHE A 161 5.11 -7.71 -8.03
N ASP A 162 4.61 -6.48 -8.03
CA ASP A 162 4.94 -5.45 -9.01
C ASP A 162 5.09 -4.09 -8.31
N TYR A 163 5.75 -3.14 -8.96
CA TYR A 163 5.93 -1.80 -8.41
C TYR A 163 6.05 -0.70 -9.47
N ASP A 164 5.57 0.49 -9.11
CA ASP A 164 5.84 1.73 -9.83
C ASP A 164 6.67 2.68 -8.96
N THR A 165 7.63 3.39 -9.55
CA THR A 165 8.30 4.50 -8.85
C THR A 165 7.45 5.75 -8.90
N MET A 166 7.38 6.50 -7.80
CA MET A 166 6.60 7.75 -7.76
C MET A 166 7.43 8.99 -8.14
N ASP A 167 8.70 9.04 -7.71
CA ASP A 167 9.51 10.27 -7.76
C ASP A 167 10.89 10.07 -8.45
N PHE A 168 11.07 8.97 -9.17
CA PHE A 168 12.36 8.61 -9.79
C PHE A 168 12.28 8.56 -11.30
N GLU A 169 13.09 9.39 -11.99
CA GLU A 169 13.15 9.44 -13.46
C GLU A 169 14.07 8.35 -14.05
N ASN A 170 15.07 7.85 -13.31
CA ASN A 170 16.00 6.81 -13.77
C ASN A 170 15.71 5.45 -13.09
N LEU A 171 14.84 4.68 -13.73
CA LEU A 171 14.37 3.35 -13.30
C LEU A 171 15.44 2.26 -13.35
N THR A 172 16.49 2.42 -14.17
CA THR A 172 17.47 1.36 -14.45
C THR A 172 18.36 1.02 -13.27
N GLU A 173 18.31 1.81 -12.19
CA GLU A 173 19.19 1.64 -11.04
C GLU A 173 18.51 1.05 -9.81
N LEU A 174 17.17 0.94 -9.79
CA LEU A 174 16.39 0.43 -8.66
C LEU A 174 15.72 -0.90 -9.02
N ASN A 175 16.14 -1.98 -8.36
CA ASN A 175 15.48 -3.28 -8.44
C ASN A 175 14.77 -3.58 -7.12
N VAL A 176 13.44 -3.66 -7.15
CA VAL A 176 12.62 -4.01 -5.99
C VAL A 176 12.05 -5.42 -6.15
N ARG A 177 12.10 -6.20 -5.07
CA ARG A 177 11.62 -7.57 -5.02
C ARG A 177 11.00 -7.90 -3.67
N THR A 178 10.37 -9.06 -3.61
CA THR A 178 9.95 -9.68 -2.36
C THR A 178 10.94 -10.77 -1.93
N ASP A 179 11.27 -10.80 -0.64
CA ASP A 179 12.12 -11.81 0.00
C ASP A 179 11.37 -12.44 1.19
N ASN A 180 11.91 -13.53 1.76
CA ASN A 180 11.37 -14.21 2.95
C ASN A 180 9.88 -14.59 2.82
N ILE A 181 9.48 -15.01 1.63
CA ILE A 181 8.09 -15.34 1.33
C ILE A 181 7.71 -16.67 2.02
N SER A 182 6.65 -16.63 2.82
CA SER A 182 6.03 -17.83 3.39
C SER A 182 4.54 -17.80 3.09
N THR A 183 4.00 -18.85 2.50
CA THR A 183 2.57 -18.98 2.18
C THR A 183 1.91 -20.07 3.03
N GLU A 184 0.63 -19.89 3.33
CA GLU A 184 -0.16 -20.84 4.10
C GLU A 184 -1.61 -20.89 3.61
N SER A 185 -2.24 -22.06 3.74
CA SER A 185 -3.66 -22.27 3.51
C SER A 185 -4.28 -23.00 4.71
N SER A 186 -5.50 -22.63 5.07
CA SER A 186 -6.22 -23.23 6.20
C SER A 186 -7.71 -23.31 5.90
N VAL A 187 -8.28 -24.51 5.96
CA VAL A 187 -9.72 -24.74 5.82
C VAL A 187 -10.36 -24.73 7.20
N SER A 188 -11.47 -24.01 7.34
CA SER A 188 -12.24 -23.98 8.59
C SER A 188 -12.71 -25.37 9.00
N SER A 189 -12.90 -25.58 10.30
CA SER A 189 -13.34 -26.88 10.84
C SER A 189 -14.70 -27.33 10.29
N ASP A 190 -15.60 -26.39 10.01
CA ASP A 190 -16.92 -26.63 9.42
C ASP A 190 -16.88 -26.82 7.89
N LYS A 191 -15.72 -26.53 7.28
CA LYS A 191 -15.43 -26.58 5.84
C LYS A 191 -16.23 -25.59 5.00
N TYR A 192 -16.68 -24.48 5.56
CA TYR A 192 -17.39 -23.42 4.81
C TYR A 192 -16.52 -22.22 4.44
N SER A 193 -15.30 -22.14 4.94
CA SER A 193 -14.34 -21.13 4.53
C SER A 193 -12.91 -21.68 4.41
N VAL A 194 -12.12 -21.04 3.56
CA VAL A 194 -10.69 -21.28 3.44
C VAL A 194 -9.98 -19.94 3.55
N THR A 195 -8.94 -19.89 4.36
CA THR A 195 -8.07 -18.72 4.50
C THR A 195 -6.74 -19.00 3.82
N PHE A 196 -6.30 -18.05 2.99
CA PHE A 196 -4.98 -18.05 2.40
C PHE A 196 -4.22 -16.84 2.91
N SER A 197 -2.95 -17.03 3.27
CA SER A 197 -2.09 -15.94 3.69
C SER A 197 -0.69 -16.07 3.11
N SER A 198 -0.02 -14.92 3.03
CA SER A 198 1.42 -14.85 2.82
C SER A 198 2.03 -13.83 3.77
N ASN A 199 3.22 -14.14 4.29
CA ASN A 199 4.13 -13.16 4.86
C ASN A 199 5.29 -12.94 3.88
N TYR A 200 5.80 -11.72 3.82
CA TYR A 200 6.90 -11.35 2.93
C TYR A 200 7.57 -10.05 3.40
N ASP A 201 8.80 -9.84 2.93
CA ASP A 201 9.50 -8.56 3.01
C ASP A 201 9.53 -7.89 1.64
N VAL A 202 9.64 -6.56 1.60
CA VAL A 202 9.92 -5.80 0.37
C VAL A 202 11.28 -5.13 0.50
N ILE A 203 12.19 -5.55 -0.37
CA ILE A 203 13.58 -5.11 -0.41
C ILE A 203 13.85 -4.51 -1.78
N GLY A 204 14.57 -3.41 -1.82
CA GLY A 204 15.13 -2.86 -3.05
C GLY A 204 16.64 -2.78 -2.98
N THR A 205 17.26 -2.82 -4.14
CA THR A 205 18.69 -2.58 -4.32
C THR A 205 18.85 -1.41 -5.25
N TYR A 206 19.73 -0.47 -4.90
CA TYR A 206 20.09 0.65 -5.75
C TYR A 206 21.57 0.52 -6.11
N LEU A 207 21.95 0.61 -7.39
CA LEU A 207 23.27 0.23 -7.96
C LEU A 207 24.53 0.68 -7.18
N THR A 208 24.43 1.64 -6.28
CA THR A 208 25.54 2.23 -5.51
C THR A 208 25.45 2.02 -4.00
N PHE A 209 24.45 1.29 -3.47
CA PHE A 209 24.19 1.16 -2.03
C PHE A 209 23.78 -0.26 -1.60
N ASP A 210 23.87 -0.52 -0.29
CA ASP A 210 23.35 -1.71 0.38
C ASP A 210 21.82 -1.85 0.23
N ASP A 211 21.28 -3.04 0.54
CA ASP A 211 19.84 -3.35 0.51
C ASP A 211 18.98 -2.28 1.22
N LEU A 212 18.09 -1.64 0.46
CA LEU A 212 17.05 -0.75 0.93
C LEU A 212 15.86 -1.58 1.41
N THR A 213 15.58 -1.54 2.71
CA THR A 213 14.35 -2.13 3.22
C THR A 213 13.18 -1.16 3.03
N PHE A 214 12.18 -1.57 2.26
CA PHE A 214 10.94 -0.81 2.07
C PHE A 214 9.84 -1.27 3.04
N ALA A 215 9.75 -2.57 3.30
CA ALA A 215 8.81 -3.12 4.26
C ALA A 215 9.34 -4.46 4.84
N LYS A 216 9.01 -4.74 6.10
CA LYS A 216 9.29 -6.04 6.74
C LYS A 216 8.04 -6.65 7.33
N ASN A 217 7.97 -7.98 7.32
CA ASN A 217 6.91 -8.78 7.90
C ASN A 217 5.52 -8.32 7.44
N LYS A 218 5.39 -7.96 6.16
CA LYS A 218 4.09 -7.64 5.58
C LYS A 218 3.30 -8.92 5.48
N ARG A 219 2.00 -8.83 5.77
CA ARG A 219 1.06 -9.93 5.66
C ARG A 219 -0.09 -9.54 4.75
N ILE A 220 -0.43 -10.42 3.81
CA ILE A 220 -1.66 -10.37 3.04
C ILE A 220 -2.47 -11.64 3.34
N THR A 221 -3.75 -11.45 3.62
CA THR A 221 -4.69 -12.54 3.95
C THR A 221 -5.97 -12.34 3.14
N MET A 222 -6.51 -13.44 2.61
CA MET A 222 -7.81 -13.48 1.96
C MET A 222 -8.59 -14.73 2.38
N THR A 223 -9.92 -14.61 2.41
CA THR A 223 -10.82 -15.71 2.77
C THR A 223 -11.73 -16.00 1.59
N GLY A 224 -11.80 -17.26 1.19
CA GLY A 224 -12.74 -17.76 0.19
C GLY A 224 -13.94 -18.45 0.85
N THR A 225 -15.13 -18.12 0.35
CA THR A 225 -16.39 -18.81 0.67
C THR A 225 -17.03 -19.36 -0.60
N PRO A 226 -17.76 -20.48 -0.50
CA PRO A 226 -18.51 -21.06 -1.62
C PRO A 226 -19.65 -20.21 -2.19
N GLU A 227 -20.17 -19.25 -1.42
CA GLU A 227 -21.12 -18.22 -1.86
C GLU A 227 -20.37 -17.06 -2.52
#